data_AF-A0A3C2ECL9-F1
#
_entry.id   AF-A0A3C2ECL9-F1
#
_cell.length_a   1.000
_cell.length_b   1.000
_cell.length_c   1.000
_cell.angle_alpha   90.00
_cell.angle_beta   90.00
_cell.angle_gamma   90.00
#
_symmetry.space_group_name_H-M   'P 1'
#
loop_
_entity.id
_entity.type
_entity.pdbx_description
1 polymer ?
#
loop_
_entity_poly.entity_id
_entity_poly.type
_entity_poly.pdbx_seq_one_letter_code
_entity_poly.pdbx_strand_id
1 'polypeptide(L)' 'MQINQFEIWIADLNPQIGTESGKTRPVLIVQTDLLNKIPHPSTIICPITRNVQKDTDILTQLEN' A
#
# COMPACT_ATOMS: atom_id res chain seq x y z
N MET A 1 -2.83 -3.68 -18.03
CA MET A 1 -3.63 -4.33 -16.96
C MET A 1 -4.49 -3.24 -16.35
N GLN A 2 -5.80 -3.46 -16.23
CA GLN A 2 -6.66 -2.48 -15.57
C GLN A 2 -6.52 -2.66 -14.06
N ILE A 3 -6.03 -1.64 -13.37
CA ILE A 3 -5.90 -1.58 -11.91
C ILE A 3 -6.84 -0.47 -11.47
N ASN A 4 -7.67 -0.70 -10.46
CA ASN A 4 -8.53 0.34 -9.91
C ASN A 4 -8.08 0.75 -8.50
N GLN A 5 -8.29 2.02 -8.15
CA GLN A 5 -8.08 2.56 -6.83
C GLN A 5 -8.92 1.75 -5.83
N PHE A 6 -8.34 1.47 -4.66
CA PHE A 6 -8.92 0.66 -3.58
C PHE A 6 -9.02 -0.84 -3.82
N GLU A 7 -8.51 -1.36 -4.94
CA GLU A 7 -8.32 -2.81 -5.08
C GLU A 7 -7.19 -3.32 -4.17
N ILE A 8 -7.28 -4.60 -3.80
CA ILE A 8 -6.20 -5.31 -3.10
C ILE A 8 -5.49 -6.23 -4.09
N TRP A 9 -4.19 -6.06 -4.20
CA TRP A 9 -3.32 -6.85 -5.08
C TRP A 9 -2.25 -7.59 -4.27
N ILE A 10 -1.71 -8.67 -4.82
CA ILE A 10 -0.52 -9.33 -4.28
C ILE A 10 0.69 -8.78 -5.03
N ALA A 11 1.67 -8.23 -4.31
CA ALA A 11 2.89 -7.67 -4.88
C ALA A 11 4.14 -8.28 -4.23
N ASP A 12 5.18 -8.54 -5.03
CA ASP A 12 6.51 -8.88 -4.53
C ASP A 12 7.32 -7.60 -4.26
N LEU A 13 7.72 -7.39 -3.01
CA LEU A 13 8.45 -6.20 -2.56
C LEU A 13 9.91 -6.52 -2.20
N ASN A 14 10.48 -7.58 -2.74
CA ASN A 14 11.90 -7.92 -2.54
C ASN A 14 12.81 -7.23 -3.58
N PRO A 15 14.08 -6.93 -3.21
CA PRO A 15 14.68 -7.10 -1.89
C PRO A 15 14.26 -6.00 -0.91
N GLN A 16 14.16 -6.34 0.37
CA GLN A 16 13.90 -5.36 1.44
C GLN A 16 15.18 -4.60 1.80
N ILE A 17 15.09 -3.28 1.91
CA ILE A 17 16.19 -2.44 2.43
C ILE A 17 15.73 -1.77 3.73
N GLY A 18 16.45 -2.02 4.82
CA GLY A 18 16.15 -1.43 6.13
C GLY A 18 14.75 -1.79 6.66
N THR A 19 13.93 -0.78 6.95
CA THR A 19 12.57 -0.91 7.49
C THR A 19 11.47 -0.86 6.42
N GLU A 20 11.83 -0.81 5.14
CA GLU A 20 10.86 -0.86 4.03
C GLU A 20 10.02 -2.14 4.09
N SER A 21 8.83 -2.11 3.48
CA SER A 21 8.01 -3.32 3.39
C SER A 21 8.61 -4.30 2.39
N GLY A 22 8.99 -5.50 2.85
CA GLY A 22 9.52 -6.57 1.99
C GLY A 22 8.57 -7.75 1.80
N LYS A 23 9.03 -8.80 1.09
CA LYS A 23 8.29 -10.04 0.79
C LYS A 23 7.11 -9.86 -0.16
N THR A 24 6.54 -10.98 -0.61
CA THR A 24 5.25 -10.99 -1.30
C THR A 24 4.11 -10.78 -0.31
N ARG A 25 3.31 -9.72 -0.47
CA ARG A 25 2.21 -9.39 0.46
C ARG A 25 1.03 -8.68 -0.21
N PRO A 26 -0.15 -8.64 0.43
CA PRO A 26 -1.25 -7.82 -0.02
C PRO A 26 -0.91 -6.33 0.05
N VAL A 27 -1.32 -5.57 -0.96
CA VAL A 27 -1.15 -4.13 -1.07
C VAL A 27 -2.48 -3.49 -1.49
N LEU A 28 -2.79 -2.32 -0.94
CA LEU A 28 -3.92 -1.50 -1.35
C LEU A 28 -3.47 -0.54 -2.44
N ILE A 29 -4.21 -0.47 -3.56
CA ILE A 29 -3.96 0.55 -4.58
C ILE A 29 -4.45 1.90 -4.07
N VAL A 30 -3.53 2.86 -3.91
CA VAL A 30 -3.88 4.23 -3.48
C VAL A 30 -3.78 5.25 -4.61
N GLN A 31 -3.07 4.92 -5.69
CA GLN A 31 -3.03 5.74 -6.91
C GLN A 31 -4.43 5.95 -7.48
N THR A 32 -4.73 7.19 -7.89
CA THR A 32 -6.04 7.55 -8.45
C THR A 32 -6.28 6.85 -9.78
N ASP A 33 -7.55 6.55 -10.06
CA ASP A 33 -7.96 5.98 -11.34
C ASP A 33 -7.70 6.90 -12.53
N LEU A 34 -7.55 8.20 -12.29
CA LEU A 34 -7.13 9.14 -13.33
C LEU A 34 -5.80 8.71 -13.95
N LEU A 35 -4.83 8.27 -13.13
CA LEU A 35 -3.54 7.80 -13.62
C LEU A 35 -3.55 6.30 -13.95
N ASN A 36 -4.30 5.47 -13.21
CA ASN A 36 -4.36 4.03 -13.49
C ASN A 36 -5.02 3.70 -14.85
N LYS A 37 -5.91 4.57 -15.35
CA LYS A 37 -6.53 4.42 -16.68
C LYS A 37 -5.59 4.76 -17.83
N ILE A 38 -4.50 5.45 -17.54
CA ILE A 38 -3.44 5.74 -18.52
C ILE A 38 -2.44 4.57 -18.46
N PRO A 39 -1.80 4.16 -19.57
CA PRO A 39 -0.74 3.15 -19.60
C PRO A 39 0.55 3.60 -18.89
N HIS A 40 0.45 3.92 -17.59
CA HIS A 40 1.59 4.28 -16.76
C HIS A 40 2.28 3.00 -16.26
N PRO A 41 3.63 2.93 -16.30
CA PRO A 41 4.36 1.71 -15.94
C PRO A 41 4.35 1.40 -14.44
N SER A 42 3.94 2.35 -13.58
CA SER A 42 3.93 2.20 -12.13
C SER A 42 2.61 2.59 -11.49
N THR A 43 2.39 2.08 -10.28
CA THR A 43 1.21 2.30 -9.46
C THR A 43 1.64 2.53 -8.01
N ILE A 44 1.11 3.59 -7.38
CA ILE A 44 1.32 3.86 -5.95
C ILE A 44 0.46 2.90 -5.11
N ILE A 45 1.09 2.23 -4.15
CA ILE A 45 0.46 1.21 -3.29
C ILE A 45 0.74 1.46 -1.80
N CYS A 46 -0.10 0.89 -0.94
CA CYS A 46 0.09 0.83 0.51
C CYS A 46 0.18 -0.64 0.96
N PRO A 47 1.34 -1.12 1.46
CA PRO A 47 1.49 -2.50 1.91
C PRO A 47 0.65 -2.83 3.16
N ILE A 48 0.00 -4.00 3.15
CA ILE A 48 -0.82 -4.48 4.27
C ILE A 48 -0.01 -5.45 5.12
N THR A 49 -0.13 -5.34 6.44
CA THR A 49 0.51 -6.24 7.42
C THR A 49 -0.53 -6.86 8.35
N ARG A 50 -0.27 -8.10 8.79
CA ARG A 50 -1.05 -8.76 9.84
C ARG A 50 -0.52 -8.44 11.25
N ASN A 51 0.68 -7.88 11.35
CA ASN A 51 1.27 -7.46 12.62
C ASN A 51 0.69 -6.09 13.02
N VAL A 52 -0.46 -6.11 13.68
CA VAL A 52 -1.16 -4.92 14.16
C VAL A 52 -0.70 -4.60 15.57
N GLN A 53 -0.17 -3.39 15.79
CA GLN A 53 0.07 -2.85 17.13
C GLN A 53 -1.20 -2.13 17.59
N LYS A 54 -1.86 -2.69 18.61
CA LYS A 54 -3.21 -2.26 19.03
C LYS A 54 -3.18 -1.02 19.94
N ASP A 55 -2.07 -0.79 20.64
CA ASP A 55 -1.95 0.26 21.66
C ASP A 55 -1.11 1.45 21.17
N THR A 56 -1.23 1.76 19.87
CA THR A 56 -0.43 2.81 19.25
C THR A 56 -1.26 4.08 19.05
N ASP A 57 -1.00 5.09 19.88
CA ASP A 57 -1.69 6.40 19.81
C ASP A 57 -1.23 7.30 18.64
N ILE A 58 -0.38 6.79 17.75
CA ILE A 58 0.23 7.57 16.65
C ILE A 58 -0.84 8.08 15.67
N LEU A 59 -1.93 7.33 15.47
CA LEU A 59 -2.99 7.67 14.49
C LEU A 59 -4.24 8.27 15.14
N THR A 60 -4.31 8.34 16.47
CA THR A 60 -5.42 8.92 17.24
C THR A 60 -5.17 10.39 17.60
N GLN A 61 -4.37 11.11 16.80
CA GLN A 61 -4.32 12.58 16.86
C GLN A 61 -5.63 13.18 16.32
N LEU A 62 -6.72 12.96 17.05
CA LEU A 62 -7.88 13.83 16.98
C LEU A 62 -7.46 15.10 17.73
N GLU A 63 -7.19 16.15 16.97
CA GLU A 63 -7.02 17.50 17.50
C GLU A 63 -8.25 17.83 18.38
N ASN A 64 -8.00 18.17 19.65
CA ASN A 64 -8.97 18.87 20.50
C ASN A 64 -8.95 20.37 20.15
#